data_AF-A0A0C3NQ28-F1
#
_entry.id   AF-A0A0C3NQ28-F1
#
_cell.length_a   1.000
_cell.length_b   1.000
_cell.length_c   1.000
_cell.angle_alpha   90.00
_cell.angle_beta   90.00
_cell.angle_gamma   90.00
#
_symmetry.space_group_name_H-M   'P 1'
#
loop_
_entity.id
_entity.type
_entity.pdbx_description
1 polymer ?
#
loop_
_entity_poly.entity_id
_entity_poly.type
_entity_poly.pdbx_seq_one_letter_code
_entity_poly.pdbx_strand_id
1 'polypeptide(L)'
;MKLGDIEFLVKIGEKKLEEYDTTIRGNEVNCWVPSEEGKNFNIRCINDSPDQAIVCAVKIDGRDADQMLLNPGTTADEWGVWTASDTLLPYVFSRIQLSDDDTLHEQCANQAMVHLGSIRLAIYRIKTEEDRDPSEPWRAPESVPQSIGPVHERSKKVVHIVSL
;
A
#
# COMPACT_ATOMS: atom_id res chain seq x y z
N MET A 1 12.47 -5.62 1.92
CA MET A 1 12.04 -6.43 3.08
C MET A 1 11.69 -7.81 2.58
N LYS A 2 12.18 -8.87 3.23
CA LYS A 2 11.98 -10.27 2.77
C LYS A 2 11.47 -11.13 3.91
N LEU A 3 10.44 -11.94 3.64
CA LEU A 3 9.88 -12.90 4.58
C LEU A 3 9.68 -14.26 3.86
N GLY A 4 10.55 -15.22 4.16
CA GLY A 4 10.60 -16.48 3.42
C GLY A 4 10.91 -16.22 1.94
N ASP A 5 10.08 -16.77 1.06
CA ASP A 5 10.24 -16.66 -0.40
C ASP A 5 9.60 -15.39 -0.99
N ILE A 6 9.06 -14.50 -0.15
CA ILE A 6 8.41 -13.27 -0.63
C ILE A 6 9.26 -12.05 -0.26
N GLU A 7 9.55 -11.21 -1.25
CA GLU A 7 10.27 -9.95 -1.06
C GLU A 7 9.41 -8.77 -1.53
N PHE A 8 9.50 -7.67 -0.78
CA PHE A 8 8.88 -6.40 -1.13
C PHE A 8 9.89 -5.27 -1.13
N LEU A 9 9.72 -4.37 -2.08
CA LEU A 9 10.53 -3.17 -2.25
C LEU A 9 9.60 -1.97 -2.41
N VAL A 10 9.97 -0.86 -1.78
CA VAL A 10 9.41 0.45 -2.13
C VAL A 10 10.44 1.17 -3.00
N LYS A 11 10.01 1.73 -4.13
CA LYS A 11 10.90 2.39 -5.10
C LYS A 11 10.42 3.79 -5.41
N ILE A 12 11.36 4.70 -5.71
CA ILE A 12 11.09 5.95 -6.43
C ILE A 12 11.76 5.82 -7.80
N GLY A 13 10.95 5.69 -8.86
CA GLY A 13 11.42 5.28 -10.18
C GLY A 13 12.09 3.91 -10.12
N GLU A 14 13.33 3.79 -10.60
CA GLU A 14 14.08 2.54 -10.54
C GLU A 14 14.84 2.32 -9.23
N LYS A 15 14.93 3.33 -8.37
CA LYS A 15 15.74 3.27 -7.16
C LYS A 15 14.93 2.65 -6.01
N LYS A 16 15.40 1.50 -5.51
CA LYS A 16 14.96 0.93 -4.23
C LYS A 16 15.26 1.90 -3.09
N LEU A 17 14.26 2.18 -2.26
CA LEU A 17 14.43 2.95 -1.04
C LEU A 17 15.12 2.12 0.05
N GLU A 18 15.98 2.78 0.82
CA GLU A 18 16.65 2.13 1.96
C GLU A 18 15.65 1.83 3.07
N GLU A 19 15.83 0.69 3.73
CA GLU A 19 14.98 0.21 4.82
C GLU A 19 15.72 0.44 6.14
N TYR A 20 15.09 1.13 7.09
CA TYR A 20 15.65 1.44 8.41
C TYR A 20 14.85 0.78 9.53
N ASP A 21 15.52 0.46 10.64
CA ASP A 21 14.93 -0.15 11.85
C ASP A 21 14.06 -1.38 11.54
N THR A 22 14.57 -2.25 10.66
CA THR A 22 13.84 -3.44 10.25
C THR A 22 13.68 -4.40 11.43
N THR A 23 12.43 -4.70 11.78
CA THR A 23 12.09 -5.67 12.82
C THR A 23 11.28 -6.82 12.24
N ILE A 24 11.57 -8.04 12.70
CA ILE A 24 10.87 -9.26 12.30
C ILE A 24 10.25 -9.86 13.55
N ARG A 25 8.94 -10.11 13.52
CA ARG A 25 8.18 -10.74 14.61
C ARG A 25 7.25 -11.80 14.05
N GLY A 26 7.67 -13.06 14.12
CA GLY A 26 6.91 -14.16 13.55
C GLY A 26 6.77 -14.03 12.04
N ASN A 27 5.56 -13.78 11.56
CA ASN A 27 5.21 -13.58 10.15
C ASN A 27 5.05 -12.10 9.76
N GLU A 28 5.49 -11.17 10.61
CA GLU A 28 5.40 -9.73 10.37
C GLU A 28 6.80 -9.12 10.22
N VAL A 29 6.97 -8.27 9.21
CA VAL A 29 8.17 -7.46 9.00
C VAL A 29 7.77 -6.00 8.98
N ASN A 30 8.42 -5.18 9.81
CA ASN A 30 8.22 -3.73 9.85
C ASN A 30 9.53 -3.04 9.56
N CYS A 31 9.49 -1.93 8.84
CA CYS A 31 10.64 -1.06 8.61
C CYS A 31 10.17 0.36 8.31
N TRP A 32 11.10 1.31 8.35
CA TRP A 32 10.91 2.68 7.87
C TRP A 32 11.57 2.85 6.52
N VAL A 33 10.91 3.58 5.63
CA VAL A 33 11.47 4.02 4.36
C VAL A 33 11.48 5.56 4.31
N PRO A 34 12.50 6.17 3.69
CA PRO A 34 12.52 7.62 3.51
C PRO A 34 11.41 8.02 2.54
N SER A 35 10.62 9.03 2.90
CA SER A 35 9.59 9.60 2.04
C SER A 35 9.96 11.03 1.67
N GLU A 36 9.77 11.37 0.39
CA GLU A 36 10.01 12.71 -0.14
C GLU A 36 8.70 13.22 -0.75
N GLU A 37 8.22 14.35 -0.24
CA GLU A 37 6.97 14.97 -0.70
C GLU A 37 6.96 15.20 -2.22
N GLY A 38 5.82 14.90 -2.84
CA GLY A 38 5.58 15.05 -4.26
C GLY A 38 6.24 13.98 -5.13
N LYS A 39 6.94 13.00 -4.55
CA LYS A 39 7.51 11.89 -5.31
C LYS A 39 6.52 10.75 -5.42
N ASN A 40 6.35 10.30 -6.66
CA ASN A 40 5.67 9.04 -6.94
C ASN A 40 6.55 7.89 -6.46
N PHE A 41 5.93 6.92 -5.81
CA PHE A 41 6.58 5.67 -5.47
C PHE A 41 5.81 4.49 -6.05
N ASN A 42 6.46 3.35 -6.13
CA ASN A 42 5.81 2.10 -6.48
C ASN A 42 6.24 1.00 -5.52
N ILE A 43 5.36 0.02 -5.36
CA ILE A 43 5.59 -1.17 -4.55
C ILE A 43 5.93 -2.29 -5.51
N ARG A 44 7.04 -2.99 -5.29
CA ARG A 44 7.37 -4.22 -6.01
C ARG A 44 7.18 -5.40 -5.09
N CYS A 45 6.44 -6.40 -5.54
CA CYS A 45 6.33 -7.71 -4.90
C CYS A 45 7.05 -8.75 -5.76
N ILE A 46 7.88 -9.58 -5.12
CA ILE A 46 8.62 -10.68 -5.73
C ILE A 46 8.19 -11.95 -5.01
N ASN A 47 7.67 -12.92 -5.76
CA ASN A 47 7.34 -14.25 -5.28
C ASN A 47 8.38 -15.25 -5.80
N ASP A 48 9.41 -15.54 -4.99
CA ASP A 48 10.44 -16.53 -5.31
C ASP A 48 9.97 -17.98 -5.06
N SER A 49 8.73 -18.19 -4.60
CA SER A 49 8.23 -19.53 -4.34
C SER A 49 8.15 -20.34 -5.65
N PRO A 50 8.60 -21.61 -5.66
CA PRO A 50 8.60 -22.44 -6.85
C PRO A 50 7.20 -22.96 -7.22
N ASP A 51 6.28 -23.05 -6.26
CA ASP A 51 4.99 -23.72 -6.42
C ASP A 51 3.81 -22.99 -5.75
N GLN A 52 4.04 -21.94 -4.97
CA GLN A 52 2.98 -21.25 -4.24
C GLN A 52 2.63 -19.90 -4.87
N ALA A 53 1.40 -19.78 -5.38
CA ALA A 53 0.84 -18.48 -5.75
C ALA A 53 0.46 -17.67 -4.50
N ILE A 54 0.50 -16.35 -4.60
CA ILE A 54 0.10 -15.44 -3.52
C ILE A 54 -0.82 -14.33 -4.03
N VAL A 55 -1.64 -13.81 -3.12
CA VAL A 55 -2.27 -12.50 -3.25
C VAL A 55 -1.65 -11.57 -2.22
N CYS A 56 -1.24 -10.39 -2.66
CA CYS A 56 -0.80 -9.31 -1.80
C CYS A 56 -1.88 -8.22 -1.79
N ALA A 57 -2.54 -8.05 -0.65
CA ALA A 57 -3.49 -6.95 -0.45
C ALA A 57 -2.75 -5.73 0.12
N VAL A 58 -2.84 -4.61 -0.61
CA VAL A 58 -2.15 -3.36 -0.27
C VAL A 58 -3.12 -2.41 0.42
N LYS A 59 -2.71 -1.94 1.59
CA LYS A 59 -3.38 -0.87 2.31
C LYS A 59 -2.43 0.30 2.52
N ILE A 60 -2.88 1.50 2.19
CA ILE A 60 -2.09 2.72 2.33
C ILE A 60 -2.85 3.69 3.20
N ASP A 61 -2.20 4.15 4.27
CA ASP A 61 -2.79 5.03 5.27
C ASP A 61 -4.11 4.47 5.88
N GLY A 62 -4.21 3.14 5.97
CA GLY A 62 -5.41 2.46 6.44
C GLY A 62 -6.53 2.30 5.42
N ARG A 63 -6.38 2.80 4.18
CA ARG A 63 -7.33 2.59 3.06
C ARG A 63 -6.91 1.40 2.22
N ASP A 64 -7.88 0.63 1.72
CA ASP A 64 -7.61 -0.39 0.70
C ASP A 64 -7.22 0.31 -0.61
N ALA A 65 -6.10 -0.13 -1.20
CA ALA A 65 -5.53 0.49 -2.39
C ALA A 65 -5.71 -0.44 -3.61
N ASP A 66 -4.97 -1.54 -3.67
CA ASP A 66 -5.14 -2.55 -4.71
C ASP A 66 -4.71 -3.94 -4.19
N GLN A 67 -4.82 -4.96 -5.04
CA GLN A 67 -4.31 -6.30 -4.80
C GLN A 67 -3.47 -6.79 -5.97
N MET A 68 -2.30 -7.35 -5.67
CA MET A 68 -1.46 -8.04 -6.66
C MET A 68 -1.65 -9.55 -6.54
N LEU A 69 -1.99 -10.21 -7.66
CA LEU A 69 -1.91 -11.66 -7.80
C LEU A 69 -0.53 -12.02 -8.38
N LEU A 70 0.24 -12.84 -7.68
CA LEU A 70 1.53 -13.33 -8.14
C LEU A 70 1.53 -14.85 -8.22
N ASN A 71 1.76 -15.37 -9.42
CA ASN A 71 2.04 -16.78 -9.66
C ASN A 71 3.44 -17.15 -9.11
N PRO A 72 3.74 -18.44 -8.94
CA PRO A 72 5.07 -18.90 -8.52
C PRO A 72 6.18 -18.34 -9.42
N GLY A 73 7.28 -17.87 -8.83
CA GLY A 73 8.45 -17.33 -9.55
C GLY A 73 8.22 -16.00 -10.28
N THR A 74 7.14 -15.28 -9.98
CA THR A 74 6.81 -14.01 -10.68
C THR A 74 7.08 -12.77 -9.84
N THR A 75 7.15 -11.62 -10.52
CA THR A 75 7.31 -10.29 -9.91
C THR A 75 6.20 -9.38 -10.44
N ALA A 76 5.65 -8.55 -9.57
CA ALA A 76 4.67 -7.52 -9.91
C ALA A 76 5.12 -6.16 -9.35
N ASP A 77 4.80 -5.10 -10.09
CA ASP A 77 4.94 -3.72 -9.66
C ASP A 77 3.54 -3.10 -9.57
N GLU A 78 3.28 -2.36 -8.50
CA GLU A 78 2.05 -1.63 -8.25
C GLU A 78 2.38 -0.14 -8.09
N TRP A 79 1.84 0.67 -8.99
CA TRP A 79 2.20 2.08 -9.14
C TRP A 79 1.15 3.05 -8.58
N GLY A 80 -0.01 2.54 -8.19
CA GLY A 80 -1.17 3.35 -7.84
C GLY A 80 -2.44 2.53 -7.82
N VAL A 81 -3.57 3.22 -7.79
CA VAL A 81 -4.89 2.60 -7.82
C VAL A 81 -5.60 2.87 -9.15
N TRP A 82 -6.14 1.83 -9.76
CA TRP A 82 -6.94 1.96 -10.97
C TRP A 82 -8.31 2.55 -10.66
N THR A 83 -8.61 3.73 -11.21
CA THR A 83 -9.93 4.39 -11.08
C THR A 83 -10.84 4.14 -12.27
N ALA A 84 -10.26 3.71 -13.39
CA ALA A 84 -10.91 3.20 -14.58
C ALA A 84 -10.00 2.14 -15.23
N SER A 85 -10.46 1.46 -16.28
CA SER A 85 -9.69 0.46 -17.01
C SER A 85 -8.37 0.96 -17.61
N ASP A 86 -8.24 2.27 -17.80
CA ASP A 86 -7.08 2.94 -18.41
C ASP A 86 -6.54 4.12 -17.59
N THR A 87 -7.14 4.39 -16.43
CA THR A 87 -6.81 5.56 -15.61
C THR A 87 -6.24 5.12 -14.27
N LEU A 88 -4.92 5.27 -14.12
CA LEU A 88 -4.19 4.99 -12.90
C LEU A 88 -3.99 6.27 -12.09
N LEU A 89 -4.29 6.17 -10.80
CA LEU A 89 -4.06 7.21 -9.83
C LEU A 89 -2.79 6.87 -9.02
N PRO A 90 -1.65 7.53 -9.27
CA PRO A 90 -0.36 7.09 -8.77
C PRO A 90 -0.19 7.31 -7.26
N TYR A 91 0.60 6.46 -6.61
CA TYR A 91 0.97 6.70 -5.21
C TYR A 91 1.96 7.85 -5.08
N VAL A 92 1.59 8.90 -4.36
CA VAL A 92 2.44 10.08 -4.13
C VAL A 92 2.61 10.33 -2.65
N PHE A 93 3.84 10.46 -2.17
CA PHE A 93 4.07 10.96 -0.81
C PHE A 93 3.62 12.41 -0.69
N SER A 94 2.73 12.70 0.25
CA SER A 94 2.13 14.02 0.44
C SER A 94 2.22 14.47 1.89
N ARG A 95 2.21 15.79 2.11
CA ARG A 95 2.05 16.34 3.46
C ARG A 95 0.66 16.07 3.99
N ILE A 96 0.62 15.70 5.26
CA ILE A 96 -0.63 15.70 6.03
C ILE A 96 -1.11 17.15 6.19
N GLN A 97 -2.38 17.40 5.86
CA GLN A 97 -3.01 18.68 6.18
C GLN A 97 -3.43 18.65 7.65
N LEU A 98 -3.01 19.65 8.41
CA LEU A 98 -3.35 19.75 9.84
C LEU A 98 -4.42 20.82 10.03
N SER A 99 -5.30 20.58 11.00
CA SER A 99 -6.33 21.52 11.45
C SER A 99 -6.43 21.50 12.98
N ASP A 100 -6.71 22.66 13.56
CA ASP A 100 -6.93 22.83 15.01
C ASP A 100 -8.43 22.78 15.37
N ASP A 101 -9.26 22.33 14.44
CA ASP A 101 -10.70 22.17 14.66
C ASP A 101 -10.95 20.95 15.57
N ASP A 102 -11.30 21.21 16.82
CA ASP A 102 -11.59 20.20 17.83
C ASP A 102 -12.71 19.22 17.41
N THR A 103 -13.58 19.58 16.45
CA THR A 103 -14.60 18.65 15.91
C THR A 103 -14.00 17.49 15.11
N LEU A 104 -12.79 17.67 14.57
CA LEU A 104 -12.03 16.62 13.88
C LEU A 104 -11.37 15.64 14.86
N HIS A 105 -11.28 15.99 16.15
CA HIS A 105 -10.70 15.13 17.17
C HIS A 105 -11.54 13.86 17.39
N GLU A 106 -12.86 13.97 17.34
CA GLU A 106 -13.78 12.82 17.50
C GLU A 106 -13.75 11.91 16.26
N GLN A 107 -13.55 12.47 15.06
CA GLN A 107 -13.40 11.69 13.82
C GLN A 107 -12.08 10.92 13.74
N CYS A 108 -11.04 11.38 14.47
CA CYS A 108 -9.74 10.69 14.60
C CYS A 108 -9.81 9.33 15.30
N ALA A 109 -10.95 8.98 15.93
CA ALA A 109 -11.16 7.66 16.51
C ALA A 109 -11.42 6.55 15.46
N ASN A 110 -11.59 6.90 14.18
CA ASN A 110 -11.79 5.92 13.11
C ASN A 110 -10.50 5.11 12.83
N GLN A 111 -10.65 3.80 12.62
CA GLN A 111 -9.53 2.85 12.45
C GLN A 111 -8.55 3.24 11.33
N ALA A 112 -9.03 3.86 10.25
CA ALA A 112 -8.17 4.34 9.16
C ALA A 112 -7.14 5.38 9.65
N MET A 113 -7.51 6.24 10.60
CA MET A 113 -6.62 7.30 11.10
C MET A 113 -5.50 6.78 12.02
N VAL A 114 -5.67 5.59 12.60
CA VAL A 114 -4.62 4.89 13.38
C VAL A 114 -3.46 4.42 12.48
N HIS A 115 -3.69 4.40 11.18
CA HIS A 115 -2.81 3.78 10.19
C HIS A 115 -2.23 4.78 9.19
N LEU A 116 -2.40 6.08 9.43
CA LEU A 116 -1.79 7.14 8.65
C LEU A 116 -0.27 7.03 8.59
N GLY A 117 0.30 7.33 7.43
CA GLY A 117 1.71 7.26 7.13
C GLY A 117 2.26 5.84 7.09
N SER A 118 1.41 4.83 6.86
CA SER A 118 1.83 3.43 6.76
C SER A 118 1.42 2.79 5.44
N ILE A 119 2.31 1.97 4.90
CA ILE A 119 2.05 1.07 3.78
C ILE A 119 2.03 -0.34 4.37
N ARG A 120 0.88 -1.01 4.30
CA ARG A 120 0.69 -2.38 4.78
C ARG A 120 0.43 -3.33 3.64
N LEU A 121 1.08 -4.48 3.72
CA LEU A 121 1.02 -5.53 2.72
C LEU A 121 0.61 -6.82 3.44
N ALA A 122 -0.61 -7.30 3.18
CA ALA A 122 -1.10 -8.56 3.71
C ALA A 122 -0.95 -9.64 2.65
N ILE A 123 -0.24 -10.72 3.00
CA ILE A 123 0.11 -11.79 2.05
C ILE A 123 -0.73 -13.01 2.35
N TYR A 124 -1.43 -13.49 1.34
CA TYR A 124 -2.24 -14.69 1.41
C TYR A 124 -1.69 -15.72 0.42
N ARG A 125 -1.34 -16.91 0.92
CA ARG A 125 -1.08 -18.06 0.06
C ARG A 125 -2.40 -18.54 -0.51
N ILE A 126 -2.45 -18.73 -1.81
CA ILE A 126 -3.68 -19.14 -2.50
C ILE A 126 -3.42 -20.31 -3.44
N LYS A 127 -4.47 -21.05 -3.77
CA LYS A 127 -4.46 -21.94 -4.92
C LYS A 127 -5.26 -21.26 -6.01
N THR A 128 -4.67 -21.12 -7.19
CA THR A 128 -5.39 -20.67 -8.37
C THR A 128 -6.15 -21.87 -8.92
N GLU A 129 -7.48 -21.82 -8.83
CA GLU A 129 -8.34 -22.61 -9.71
C GLU A 129 -8.41 -21.88 -11.07
N GLU A 130 -8.77 -22.58 -12.16
CA GLU A 130 -8.60 -22.19 -13.56
C GLU A 130 -8.75 -20.69 -13.91
N ASP A 131 -8.04 -20.28 -14.96
CA ASP A 131 -7.93 -18.90 -15.44
C ASP A 131 -9.29 -18.18 -15.45
N ARG A 132 -9.32 -16.98 -14.86
CA ARG A 132 -10.42 -16.02 -15.01
C ARG A 132 -10.78 -15.91 -16.49
N ASP A 133 -12.06 -16.00 -16.81
CA ASP A 133 -12.54 -15.78 -18.17
C ASP A 133 -12.05 -14.39 -18.64
N PRO A 134 -11.21 -14.32 -19.69
CA PRO A 134 -10.66 -13.06 -20.17
C PRO A 134 -11.73 -12.10 -20.72
N SER A 135 -12.98 -12.57 -20.86
CA SER A 135 -14.14 -11.73 -21.20
C SER A 135 -14.80 -11.06 -19.99
N GLU A 136 -14.35 -11.33 -18.75
CA GLU A 136 -14.88 -10.63 -17.59
C GLU A 136 -14.61 -9.12 -17.69
N PRO A 137 -15.64 -8.26 -17.62
CA PRO A 137 -15.45 -6.82 -17.67
C PRO A 137 -14.70 -6.36 -16.42
N TRP A 138 -13.82 -5.36 -16.61
CA TRP A 138 -13.18 -4.68 -15.49
C TRP A 138 -14.24 -4.19 -14.49
N ARG A 139 -14.03 -4.51 -13.22
CA ARG A 139 -14.89 -4.05 -12.13
C ARG A 139 -14.18 -2.90 -11.42
N ALA A 140 -14.87 -1.79 -11.27
CA ALA A 140 -14.37 -0.68 -10.49
C ALA A 140 -14.11 -1.13 -9.04
N PRO A 141 -13.00 -0.70 -8.42
CA PRO A 141 -12.83 -0.86 -6.98
C PRO A 141 -14.01 -0.20 -6.25
N GLU A 142 -14.40 -0.76 -5.11
CA GLU A 142 -15.23 0.00 -4.16
C GLU A 142 -14.47 1.29 -3.84
N SER A 143 -15.14 2.42 -4.06
CA SER A 143 -14.57 3.79 -4.10
C SER A 143 -13.29 3.98 -3.29
N VAL A 144 -12.18 4.24 -3.98
CA VAL A 144 -10.90 4.55 -3.34
C VAL A 144 -10.98 5.99 -2.82
N PRO A 145 -10.92 6.23 -1.50
CA PRO A 145 -11.00 7.59 -0.98
C PRO A 145 -9.78 8.37 -1.46
N GLN A 146 -9.99 9.40 -2.30
CA GLN A 146 -8.92 10.13 -2.99
C GLN A 146 -8.07 11.02 -2.06
N SER A 147 -8.62 11.46 -0.92
CA SER A 147 -7.83 12.23 0.05
C SER A 147 -8.19 11.92 1.48
N ILE A 148 -7.15 11.89 2.31
CA ILE A 148 -7.29 11.99 3.76
C ILE A 148 -7.45 13.49 4.02
N GLY A 149 -8.63 13.88 4.49
CA GLY A 149 -8.93 15.27 4.85
C GLY A 149 -8.04 15.78 5.98
N PRO A 150 -8.28 17.02 6.46
CA PRO A 150 -7.50 17.60 7.53
C PRO A 150 -7.49 16.71 8.79
N VAL A 151 -6.31 16.53 9.38
CA VAL A 151 -6.11 15.74 10.59
C VAL A 151 -5.83 16.67 11.77
N HIS A 152 -6.46 16.39 12.91
CA HIS A 152 -6.26 17.20 14.09
C HIS A 152 -4.79 17.19 14.55
N GLU A 153 -4.21 18.35 14.87
CA GLU A 153 -2.79 18.50 15.22
C GLU A 153 -2.31 17.56 16.34
N ARG A 154 -3.15 17.33 17.36
CA ARG A 154 -2.84 16.48 18.52
C ARG A 154 -2.78 14.98 18.20
N SER A 155 -3.26 14.56 17.03
CA SER A 155 -3.22 13.15 16.58
C SER A 155 -1.93 12.83 15.82
N LYS A 156 -1.00 13.78 15.70
CA LYS A 156 0.21 13.67 14.89
C LYS A 156 1.23 12.69 15.49
N LYS A 157 1.46 11.58 14.80
CA LYS A 157 2.61 10.68 14.99
C LYS A 157 3.44 10.46 13.71
N VAL A 158 3.07 11.09 12.61
CA VAL A 158 3.61 10.84 11.26
C VAL A 158 3.87 12.13 10.49
N VAL A 159 4.80 12.07 9.53
CA VAL A 159 5.31 13.23 8.76
C VAL A 159 4.65 13.34 7.38
N HIS A 160 4.47 12.22 6.67
CA HIS A 160 3.83 12.18 5.36
C HIS A 160 2.70 11.13 5.34
N ILE A 161 1.72 11.39 4.49
CA ILE A 161 0.65 10.47 4.05
C ILE A 161 0.82 10.21 2.55
N VAL A 162 -0.07 9.43 1.95
CA VAL A 162 -0.07 9.17 0.52
C VAL A 162 -1.32 9.78 -0.10
N SER A 163 -1.12 10.62 -1.12
CA SER A 163 -2.19 10.96 -2.03
C SER A 163 -2.44 9.79 -2.96
N LEU A 164 -3.71 9.37 -3.00
CA LEU A 164 -4.26 8.52 -4.04
C LEU A 164 -4.94 9.50 -4.98
#